data_AF-A0A2V9ST24-F1
#
_entry.id   AF-A0A2V9ST24-F1
#
_cell.length_a   1.000
_cell.length_b   1.000
_cell.length_c   1.000
_cell.angle_alpha   90.00
_cell.angle_beta   90.00
_cell.angle_gamma   90.00
#
_symmetry.space_group_name_H-M   'P 1'
#
loop_
_entity.id
_entity.type
_entity.pdbx_description
1 polymer ?
#
loop_
_entity_poly.entity_id
_entity_poly.type
_entity_poly.pdbx_seq_one_letter_code
_entity_poly.pdbx_strand_id
1 'polypeptide(L)'
;MKHPRTLQQAVQYFSDPDNALDYMVHLRWANDKVACPTCGRDDVVFLKNQRKWQCKSVHNHRQFSAKVGTIFEDSPIPLDKWLVAVWMLSNCRNGVSSYELARTIGVTQKSAWFMLHRIRKAMQTESGGKLGGGSKQVEVDETFIGAKARNVHQHKRAEKLGKANKAMVVGVLERGGEIRARVIKDRKAIPLCALVREHVVPKSSLFTDKLMTYNELDTEFAHEVVDHAEGYVRGQVHTNGLENFWSLLKRGLHGTYVSVEPFHLFRYLDEQMFRYNNRRDADKKPIPDYVRFNLALSNIL
;
A
#
# COMPACT_ATOMS: atom_id res chain seq x y z
N MET A 1 7.31 -21.41 16.64
CA MET A 1 5.99 -20.98 17.20
C MET A 1 4.89 -21.29 16.19
N LYS A 2 3.69 -21.70 16.62
CA LYS A 2 2.55 -21.80 15.70
C LYS A 2 2.04 -20.39 15.42
N HIS A 3 2.30 -19.89 14.22
CA HIS A 3 1.82 -18.57 13.82
C HIS A 3 0.28 -18.54 13.70
N PRO A 4 -0.37 -17.42 14.07
CA PRO A 4 -1.81 -17.29 13.92
C PRO A 4 -2.18 -17.41 12.44
N ARG A 5 -3.25 -18.15 12.12
CA ARG A 5 -3.73 -18.33 10.73
C ARG A 5 -4.97 -17.49 10.43
N THR A 6 -5.69 -17.07 11.46
CA THR A 6 -6.95 -16.31 11.36
C THR A 6 -6.88 -15.06 12.23
N LEU A 7 -7.75 -14.09 11.96
CA LEU A 7 -7.88 -12.89 12.79
C LEU A 7 -8.16 -13.25 14.26
N GLN A 8 -9.04 -14.22 14.54
CA GLN A 8 -9.34 -14.63 15.92
C GLN A 8 -8.09 -15.18 16.62
N GLN A 9 -7.30 -16.01 15.94
CA GLN A 9 -6.05 -16.52 16.49
C GLN A 9 -5.02 -15.40 16.70
N ALA A 10 -4.96 -14.41 15.80
CA ALA A 10 -4.10 -13.25 15.96
C ALA A 10 -4.49 -12.42 17.19
N VAL A 11 -5.79 -12.18 17.40
CA VAL A 11 -6.31 -11.48 18.58
C VAL A 11 -5.94 -12.22 19.86
N GLN A 12 -6.12 -13.55 19.90
CA GLN A 12 -5.76 -14.37 21.07
C GLN A 12 -4.26 -14.45 21.31
N TYR A 13 -3.46 -14.49 20.24
CA TYR A 13 -2.00 -14.58 20.36
C TYR A 13 -1.40 -13.27 20.89
N PHE A 14 -1.84 -12.13 20.32
CA PHE A 14 -1.33 -10.81 20.70
C PHE A 14 -1.99 -10.20 21.95
N SER A 15 -3.02 -10.83 22.52
CA SER A 15 -3.55 -10.42 23.81
C SER A 15 -2.57 -10.62 24.97
N ASP A 16 -1.59 -11.51 24.79
CA ASP A 16 -0.43 -11.60 25.68
C ASP A 16 0.62 -10.55 25.27
N PRO A 17 0.91 -9.55 26.13
CA PRO A 17 1.90 -8.51 25.83
C PRO A 17 3.30 -9.04 25.55
N ASP A 18 3.68 -10.18 26.11
CA ASP A 18 5.01 -10.76 25.93
C ASP A 18 5.11 -11.40 24.54
N ASN A 19 4.08 -12.10 24.07
CA ASN A 19 4.01 -12.57 22.68
C ASN A 19 4.06 -11.43 21.66
N ALA A 20 3.35 -10.33 21.93
CA ALA A 20 3.37 -9.15 21.05
C ALA A 20 4.75 -8.48 21.01
N LEU A 21 5.46 -8.46 22.15
CA LEU A 21 6.82 -7.92 22.24
C LEU A 21 7.83 -8.82 21.51
N ASP A 22 7.83 -10.12 21.79
CA ASP A 22 8.74 -11.08 21.19
C ASP A 22 8.59 -11.12 19.67
N TYR A 23 7.35 -11.06 19.19
CA TYR A 23 7.06 -10.99 17.77
C TYR A 23 7.61 -9.71 17.10
N MET A 24 7.47 -8.57 17.78
CA MET A 24 8.07 -7.30 17.34
C MET A 24 9.59 -7.35 17.33
N VAL A 25 10.21 -7.98 18.33
CA VAL A 25 11.66 -8.15 18.41
C VAL A 25 12.16 -8.98 17.23
N HIS A 26 11.49 -10.10 16.98
CA HIS A 26 11.85 -11.03 15.92
C HIS A 26 11.81 -10.43 14.52
N LEU A 27 10.82 -9.58 14.26
CA LEU A 27 10.70 -8.92 12.96
C LEU A 27 11.72 -7.80 12.78
N ARG A 28 12.09 -7.11 13.87
CA ARG A 28 12.89 -5.89 13.79
C ARG A 28 14.39 -6.14 13.87
N TRP A 29 14.82 -7.12 14.65
CA TRP A 29 16.23 -7.39 14.87
C TRP A 29 16.59 -8.79 14.40
N ALA A 30 17.54 -8.87 13.45
CA ALA A 30 18.05 -10.14 12.98
C ALA A 30 18.60 -10.98 14.14
N ASN A 31 18.26 -12.27 14.15
CA ASN A 31 18.65 -13.23 15.18
C ASN A 31 18.23 -12.80 16.61
N ASP A 32 17.15 -12.02 16.74
CA ASP A 32 16.61 -11.51 18.01
C ASP A 32 17.61 -10.66 18.83
N LYS A 33 18.67 -10.14 18.17
CA LYS A 33 19.72 -9.35 18.82
C LYS A 33 19.36 -7.87 18.85
N VAL A 34 18.71 -7.45 19.93
CA VAL A 34 18.24 -6.06 20.10
C VAL A 34 19.39 -5.07 20.11
N ALA A 35 19.37 -4.13 19.16
CA ALA A 35 20.29 -3.01 19.08
C ALA A 35 19.61 -1.69 19.47
N CYS A 36 20.34 -0.82 20.17
CA CYS A 36 19.88 0.51 20.54
C CYS A 36 19.62 1.36 19.29
N PRO A 37 18.39 1.88 19.08
CA PRO A 37 18.07 2.71 17.91
C PRO A 37 18.86 4.01 17.81
N THR A 38 19.44 4.50 18.92
CA THR A 38 20.17 5.77 18.96
C THR A 38 21.66 5.61 18.67
N CYS A 39 22.31 4.55 19.16
CA CYS A 39 23.77 4.39 19.06
C CYS A 39 24.21 3.07 18.42
N GLY A 40 23.29 2.19 18.04
CA GLY A 40 23.57 0.93 17.34
C GLY A 40 24.16 -0.20 18.17
N ARG A 41 24.52 0.03 19.45
CA ARG A 41 25.05 -1.04 20.30
C ARG A 41 24.02 -2.11 20.61
N ASP A 42 24.48 -3.34 20.72
CA ASP A 42 23.68 -4.54 21.00
C ASP A 42 23.86 -5.08 22.43
N ASP A 43 24.64 -4.40 23.27
CA ASP A 43 24.91 -4.73 24.67
C ASP A 43 23.84 -4.17 25.64
N VAL A 44 22.58 -4.22 25.22
CA VAL A 44 21.43 -3.65 25.94
C VAL A 44 20.90 -4.59 27.02
N VAL A 45 20.35 -4.02 28.10
CA VAL A 45 19.76 -4.77 29.21
C VAL A 45 18.24 -4.70 29.12
N PHE A 46 17.57 -5.85 29.14
CA PHE A 46 16.11 -5.91 29.14
C PHE A 46 15.53 -5.67 30.55
N LEU A 47 14.67 -4.67 30.67
CA LEU A 47 13.96 -4.30 31.90
C LEU A 47 12.58 -4.95 31.91
N LYS A 48 12.49 -6.18 32.42
CA LYS A 48 11.28 -7.04 32.38
C LYS A 48 10.01 -6.33 32.86
N ASN A 49 10.08 -5.62 33.99
CA ASN A 49 8.92 -4.94 34.57
C ASN A 49 8.35 -3.82 33.70
N GLN A 50 9.16 -3.25 32.80
CA GLN A 50 8.76 -2.14 31.93
C GLN A 50 8.59 -2.56 30.46
N ARG A 51 9.02 -3.77 30.08
CA ARG A 51 9.10 -4.23 28.68
C ARG A 51 9.89 -3.26 27.79
N LYS A 52 11.01 -2.79 28.33
CA LYS A 52 11.92 -1.84 27.68
C LYS A 52 13.35 -2.34 27.74
N TRP A 53 14.20 -1.77 26.91
CA TRP A 53 15.64 -1.99 26.96
C TRP A 53 16.34 -0.74 27.44
N GLN A 54 17.43 -0.95 28.17
CA GLN A 54 18.35 0.09 28.58
C GLN A 54 19.71 -0.12 27.91
N CYS A 55 20.13 0.86 27.12
CA CYS A 55 21.47 0.96 26.58
C CYS A 55 22.46 1.23 27.71
N LYS A 56 23.63 0.57 27.66
CA LYS A 56 24.74 0.83 28.59
C LYS A 56 25.44 2.16 28.30
N SER A 57 25.33 2.65 27.07
CA SER A 57 25.83 3.98 26.72
C SER A 57 25.01 5.07 27.39
N VAL A 58 25.69 6.11 27.87
CA VAL A 58 25.03 7.26 28.48
C VAL A 58 24.62 8.25 27.38
N HIS A 59 23.32 8.38 27.13
CA HIS A 59 22.70 9.39 26.26
C HIS A 59 21.23 9.62 26.65
N ASN A 60 20.63 10.69 26.13
CA ASN A 60 19.27 11.14 26.50
C ASN A 60 18.17 10.10 26.21
N HIS A 61 18.42 9.19 25.26
CA HIS A 61 17.49 8.13 24.83
C HIS A 61 17.94 6.72 25.21
N ARG A 62 18.64 6.59 26.35
CA ARG A 62 19.20 5.31 26.80
C ARG A 62 18.15 4.23 27.05
N GLN A 63 16.91 4.59 27.41
CA GLN A 63 15.81 3.64 27.57
C GLN A 63 14.86 3.73 26.37
N PHE A 64 14.55 2.58 25.76
CA PHE A 64 13.71 2.51 24.59
C PHE A 64 12.80 1.28 24.63
N SER A 65 11.69 1.34 23.89
CA SER A 65 10.78 0.21 23.68
C SER A 65 10.91 -0.33 22.26
N ALA A 66 10.29 -1.48 21.99
CA ALA A 66 10.26 -2.07 20.64
C ALA A 66 9.60 -1.13 19.60
N LYS A 67 8.81 -0.15 20.06
CA LYS A 67 8.12 0.83 19.22
C LYS A 67 9.03 1.96 18.70
N VAL A 68 10.14 2.28 19.37
CA VAL A 68 10.99 3.43 19.03
C VAL A 68 11.54 3.29 17.62
N GLY A 69 11.43 4.29 16.75
CA GLY A 69 11.85 4.21 15.34
C GLY A 69 10.90 3.43 14.42
N THR A 70 9.68 3.11 14.86
CA THR A 70 8.67 2.39 14.05
C THR A 70 7.40 3.24 13.91
N ILE A 71 6.42 2.76 13.13
CA ILE A 71 5.09 3.42 13.08
C ILE A 71 4.32 3.38 14.41
N PHE A 72 4.80 2.66 15.40
CA PHE A 72 4.16 2.55 16.72
C PHE A 72 4.74 3.55 17.72
N GLU A 73 5.83 4.24 17.36
CA GLU A 73 6.50 5.23 18.20
C GLU A 73 5.54 6.35 18.63
N ASP A 74 5.71 6.86 19.85
CA ASP A 74 4.87 7.90 20.46
C ASP A 74 3.37 7.59 20.49
N SER A 75 2.98 6.32 20.33
CA SER A 75 1.61 5.88 20.48
C SER A 75 1.36 5.26 21.86
N PRO A 76 0.43 5.81 22.66
CA PRO A 76 0.01 5.19 23.92
C PRO A 76 -0.83 3.92 23.71
N ILE A 77 -1.24 3.63 22.46
CA ILE A 77 -2.03 2.44 22.12
C ILE A 77 -1.13 1.20 22.24
N PRO A 78 -1.53 0.14 22.97
CA PRO A 78 -0.68 -1.04 23.14
C PRO A 78 -0.57 -1.88 21.85
N LEU A 79 0.44 -2.76 21.82
CA LEU A 79 0.81 -3.50 20.60
C LEU A 79 -0.27 -4.49 20.15
N ASP A 80 -1.02 -5.08 21.08
CA ASP A 80 -2.17 -5.95 20.80
C ASP A 80 -3.13 -5.31 19.78
N LYS A 81 -3.49 -4.05 20.00
CA LYS A 81 -4.39 -3.29 19.13
C LYS A 81 -3.74 -2.89 17.81
N TRP A 82 -2.46 -2.52 17.84
CA TRP A 82 -1.71 -2.18 16.64
C TRP A 82 -1.53 -3.37 15.70
N LEU A 83 -1.15 -4.52 16.23
CA LEU A 83 -0.94 -5.75 15.47
C LEU A 83 -2.27 -6.25 14.88
N VAL A 84 -3.37 -6.18 15.63
CA VAL A 84 -4.71 -6.46 15.10
C VAL A 84 -5.10 -5.47 14.00
N ALA A 85 -4.82 -4.17 14.16
CA ALA A 85 -5.10 -3.17 13.13
C ALA A 85 -4.32 -3.42 11.82
N VAL A 86 -3.04 -3.81 11.93
CA VAL A 86 -2.21 -4.17 10.77
C VAL A 86 -2.74 -5.44 10.10
N TRP A 87 -3.14 -6.45 10.89
CA TRP A 87 -3.77 -7.67 10.36
C TRP A 87 -5.03 -7.36 9.57
N MET A 88 -5.92 -6.54 10.13
CA MET A 88 -7.17 -6.16 9.49
C MET A 88 -6.93 -5.40 8.19
N LEU A 89 -6.06 -4.37 8.19
CA LEU A 89 -5.86 -3.56 6.99
C LEU A 89 -5.16 -4.32 5.86
N SER A 90 -4.19 -5.18 6.21
CA SER A 90 -3.46 -6.00 5.24
C SER A 90 -4.37 -7.06 4.59
N ASN A 91 -5.27 -7.68 5.35
CA ASN A 91 -6.03 -8.85 4.88
C ASN A 91 -7.46 -8.54 4.39
N CYS A 92 -8.08 -7.45 4.83
CA CYS A 92 -9.40 -7.05 4.32
C CYS A 92 -9.30 -6.50 2.90
N ARG A 93 -9.82 -7.25 1.92
CA ARG A 93 -9.71 -6.94 0.48
C ARG A 93 -10.29 -5.58 0.06
N ASN A 94 -11.35 -5.13 0.73
CA ASN A 94 -11.99 -3.84 0.48
C ASN A 94 -11.53 -2.75 1.47
N GLY A 95 -10.48 -3.02 2.25
CA GLY A 95 -10.04 -2.15 3.33
C GLY A 95 -10.93 -2.20 4.57
N VAL A 96 -10.61 -1.36 5.55
CA VAL A 96 -11.34 -1.24 6.83
C VAL A 96 -11.56 0.23 7.15
N SER A 97 -12.81 0.60 7.43
CA SER A 97 -13.13 1.97 7.82
C SER A 97 -12.61 2.26 9.23
N SER A 98 -12.29 3.53 9.53
CA SER A 98 -11.86 3.91 10.88
C SER A 98 -12.92 3.65 11.95
N TYR A 99 -14.20 3.72 11.58
CA TYR A 99 -15.32 3.41 12.48
C TYR A 99 -15.39 1.92 12.78
N GLU A 100 -15.18 1.07 11.78
CA GLU A 100 -15.16 -0.37 11.96
C GLU A 100 -13.99 -0.76 12.88
N LEU A 101 -12.77 -0.32 12.53
CA LEU A 101 -11.59 -0.60 13.33
C LEU A 101 -11.77 -0.13 14.78
N ALA A 102 -12.25 1.10 14.99
CA ALA A 102 -12.48 1.66 16.32
C ALA A 102 -13.38 0.77 17.21
N ARG A 103 -14.47 0.24 16.65
CA ARG A 103 -15.36 -0.69 17.36
C ARG A 103 -14.70 -2.04 17.60
N THR A 104 -13.95 -2.55 16.62
CA THR A 104 -13.29 -3.86 16.71
C THR A 104 -12.23 -3.92 17.81
N ILE A 105 -11.36 -2.90 17.91
CA ILE A 105 -10.23 -2.90 18.87
C ILE A 105 -10.48 -2.01 20.10
N GLY A 106 -11.67 -1.42 20.23
CA GLY A 106 -12.06 -0.58 21.36
C GLY A 106 -11.16 0.65 21.50
N VAL A 107 -11.06 1.47 20.46
CA VAL A 107 -10.39 2.79 20.49
C VAL A 107 -11.31 3.86 19.93
N THR A 108 -10.95 5.14 20.09
CA THR A 108 -11.72 6.21 19.45
C THR A 108 -11.58 6.13 17.92
N GLN A 109 -12.59 6.61 17.18
CA GLN A 109 -12.50 6.70 15.71
C GLN A 109 -11.29 7.53 15.26
N LYS A 110 -10.97 8.62 15.97
CA LYS A 110 -9.78 9.46 15.68
C LYS A 110 -8.48 8.67 15.83
N SER A 111 -8.36 7.87 16.89
CA SER A 111 -7.22 6.97 17.09
C SER A 111 -7.12 5.92 15.99
N ALA A 112 -8.22 5.25 15.64
CA ALA A 112 -8.26 4.28 14.55
C ALA A 112 -7.88 4.91 13.20
N TRP A 113 -8.38 6.11 12.91
CA TRP A 113 -8.03 6.84 11.68
C TRP A 113 -6.54 7.15 11.60
N PHE A 114 -5.94 7.61 12.72
CA PHE A 114 -4.50 7.84 12.84
C PHE A 114 -3.69 6.56 12.66
N MET A 115 -4.12 5.46 13.29
CA MET A 115 -3.48 4.14 13.14
C MET A 115 -3.46 3.71 11.67
N LEU A 116 -4.62 3.73 11.01
CA LEU A 116 -4.74 3.36 9.61
C LEU A 116 -3.83 4.22 8.70
N HIS A 117 -3.70 5.52 8.99
CA HIS A 117 -2.81 6.40 8.21
C HIS A 117 -1.34 6.01 8.34
N ARG A 118 -0.88 5.67 9.55
CA ARG A 118 0.51 5.22 9.76
C ARG A 118 0.77 3.86 9.14
N ILE A 119 -0.18 2.93 9.23
CA ILE A 119 -0.05 1.61 8.60
C ILE A 119 0.01 1.76 7.07
N ARG A 120 -0.85 2.58 6.45
CA ARG A 120 -0.79 2.85 5.00
C ARG A 120 0.55 3.46 4.57
N LYS A 121 1.09 4.37 5.37
CA LYS A 121 2.38 5.00 5.07
C LYS A 121 3.51 3.98 5.02
N ALA A 122 3.45 2.93 5.83
CA ALA A 122 4.43 1.85 5.81
C ALA A 122 4.12 0.73 4.81
N MET A 123 2.88 0.64 4.30
CA MET A 123 2.57 -0.22 3.14
C MET A 123 3.14 0.33 1.83
N GLN A 124 3.76 1.51 1.85
CA GLN A 124 4.48 2.06 0.70
C GLN A 124 5.72 1.21 0.42
N THR A 125 5.70 0.48 -0.68
CA THR A 125 6.85 -0.32 -1.12
C THR A 125 7.74 0.55 -2.02
N GLU A 126 9.03 0.61 -1.73
CA GLU A 126 10.01 1.12 -2.69
C GLU A 126 10.10 0.13 -3.85
N SER A 127 9.94 0.64 -5.08
CA SER A 127 9.72 -0.20 -6.25
C SER A 127 10.98 -1.00 -6.59
N GLY A 128 10.92 -2.33 -6.50
CA GLY A 128 12.04 -3.21 -6.83
C GLY A 128 12.36 -3.18 -8.33
N GLY A 129 13.40 -2.46 -8.73
CA GLY A 129 13.86 -2.39 -10.13
C GLY A 129 12.80 -1.89 -11.11
N LYS A 130 12.99 -2.12 -12.42
CA LYS A 130 11.98 -1.83 -13.45
C LYS A 130 11.17 -3.11 -13.79
N LEU A 131 9.90 -2.93 -14.13
CA LEU A 131 8.98 -3.94 -14.64
C LEU A 131 9.29 -4.25 -16.11
N GLY A 132 8.90 -5.44 -16.57
CA GLY A 132 9.09 -5.88 -17.94
C GLY A 132 10.46 -6.51 -18.20
N GLY A 133 10.93 -6.41 -19.44
CA GLY A 133 12.13 -7.06 -19.95
C GLY A 133 11.87 -8.49 -20.43
N GLY A 134 12.69 -8.96 -21.38
CA GLY A 134 12.53 -10.28 -22.00
C GLY A 134 11.16 -10.43 -22.67
N SER A 135 10.42 -11.50 -22.31
CA SER A 135 9.08 -11.79 -22.84
C SER A 135 7.94 -11.25 -21.97
N LYS A 136 8.22 -10.39 -21.00
CA LYS A 136 7.21 -9.86 -20.08
C LYS A 136 6.43 -8.71 -20.72
N GLN A 137 5.13 -8.72 -20.46
CA GLN A 137 4.17 -7.75 -20.99
C GLN A 137 3.77 -6.76 -19.92
N VAL A 138 3.69 -5.48 -20.29
CA VAL A 138 3.35 -4.39 -19.38
C VAL A 138 2.14 -3.63 -19.91
N GLU A 139 1.16 -3.40 -19.03
CA GLU A 139 0.00 -2.57 -19.29
C GLU A 139 0.21 -1.19 -18.66
N VAL A 140 -0.23 -0.12 -19.32
CA VAL A 140 -0.29 1.24 -18.77
C VAL A 140 -1.64 1.85 -19.07
N ASP A 141 -2.28 2.39 -18.04
CA ASP A 141 -3.62 2.98 -18.12
C ASP A 141 -3.78 4.04 -17.02
N GLU A 142 -4.72 4.95 -17.23
CA GLU A 142 -5.07 6.00 -16.29
C GLU A 142 -6.55 5.99 -15.88
N THR A 143 -6.79 6.32 -14.62
CA THR A 143 -8.15 6.52 -14.11
C THR A 143 -8.28 7.85 -13.38
N PHE A 144 -9.51 8.36 -13.35
CA PHE A 144 -9.85 9.59 -12.64
C PHE A 144 -10.64 9.28 -11.36
N ILE A 145 -10.14 9.75 -10.22
CA ILE A 145 -10.76 9.60 -8.90
C ILE A 145 -11.27 10.98 -8.43
N GLY A 146 -12.53 11.07 -8.06
CA GLY A 146 -13.14 12.30 -7.55
C GLY A 146 -14.64 12.36 -7.78
N ALA A 147 -15.26 13.48 -7.39
CA ALA A 147 -16.70 13.67 -7.47
C ALA A 147 -17.23 13.48 -8.90
N LYS A 148 -18.38 12.79 -9.02
CA LYS A 148 -19.11 12.69 -10.28
C LYS A 148 -19.70 14.06 -10.62
N ALA A 149 -19.64 14.47 -11.88
CA ALA A 149 -20.19 15.76 -12.33
C ALA A 149 -21.68 15.93 -11.97
N ARG A 150 -22.45 14.83 -11.98
CA ARG A 150 -23.87 14.83 -11.58
C ARG A 150 -24.11 15.21 -10.11
N ASN A 151 -23.13 15.00 -9.22
CA ASN A 151 -23.22 15.33 -7.79
C ASN A 151 -22.74 16.77 -7.48
N VAL A 152 -22.32 17.54 -8.49
CA VAL A 152 -21.97 18.95 -8.33
C VAL A 152 -23.23 19.80 -8.45
N HIS A 153 -23.47 20.72 -7.51
CA HIS A 153 -24.61 21.64 -7.53
C HIS A 153 -24.68 22.42 -8.85
N GLN A 154 -25.90 22.62 -9.37
CA GLN A 154 -26.15 23.19 -10.70
C GLN A 154 -25.42 24.52 -10.95
N HIS A 155 -25.40 25.42 -9.95
CA HIS A 155 -24.69 26.71 -10.05
C HIS A 155 -23.15 26.59 -10.11
N LYS A 156 -22.58 25.46 -9.65
CA LYS A 156 -21.14 25.16 -9.78
C LYS A 156 -20.82 24.27 -10.97
N ARG A 157 -21.82 23.79 -11.74
CA ARG A 157 -21.58 22.92 -12.91
C ARG A 157 -20.96 23.66 -14.08
N ALA A 158 -21.30 24.95 -14.27
CA ALA A 158 -20.77 25.78 -15.35
C ALA A 158 -19.26 26.08 -15.19
N GLU A 159 -18.78 26.33 -13.97
CA GLU A 159 -17.34 26.48 -13.65
C GLU A 159 -16.59 25.13 -13.54
N LYS A 160 -17.30 24.03 -13.27
CA LYS A 160 -16.72 22.70 -12.95
C LYS A 160 -17.08 21.64 -13.98
N LEU A 161 -17.19 22.02 -15.26
CA LEU A 161 -17.36 21.09 -16.37
C LEU A 161 -16.05 20.32 -16.61
N GLY A 162 -16.13 18.98 -16.57
CA GLY A 162 -15.06 18.07 -16.99
C GLY A 162 -14.20 17.47 -15.87
N LYS A 163 -13.09 16.84 -16.28
CA LYS A 163 -12.14 16.13 -15.40
C LYS A 163 -11.52 17.05 -14.32
N ALA A 164 -11.70 18.37 -14.36
CA ALA A 164 -11.01 19.42 -13.59
C ALA A 164 -10.86 19.21 -12.07
N ASN A 165 -11.79 18.55 -11.38
CA ASN A 165 -11.68 18.26 -9.93
C ASN A 165 -11.41 16.78 -9.59
N LYS A 166 -10.94 16.00 -10.56
CA LYS A 166 -10.56 14.61 -10.35
C LYS A 166 -9.04 14.49 -10.31
N ALA A 167 -8.55 13.78 -9.29
CA ALA A 167 -7.18 13.32 -9.25
C ALA A 167 -6.99 12.26 -10.34
N MET A 168 -5.94 12.43 -11.15
CA MET A 168 -5.53 11.41 -12.11
C MET A 168 -4.64 10.41 -11.39
N VAL A 169 -4.91 9.13 -11.59
CA VAL A 169 -4.07 8.03 -11.12
C VAL A 169 -3.64 7.25 -12.34
N VAL A 170 -2.35 6.98 -12.43
CA VAL A 170 -1.77 6.22 -13.54
C VAL A 170 -1.19 4.95 -12.96
N GLY A 171 -1.45 3.84 -13.63
CA GLY A 171 -0.98 2.51 -13.25
C GLY A 171 -0.09 1.92 -14.34
N VAL A 172 0.92 1.18 -13.90
CA VAL A 172 1.81 0.35 -14.71
C VAL A 172 1.74 -1.05 -14.11
N LEU A 173 1.32 -2.04 -14.90
CA LEU A 173 1.14 -3.41 -14.44
C LEU A 173 1.97 -4.36 -15.28
N GLU A 174 2.84 -5.14 -14.65
CA GLU A 174 3.42 -6.32 -15.29
C GLU A 174 2.39 -7.45 -15.25
N ARG A 175 2.04 -8.01 -16.42
CA ARG A 175 1.06 -9.10 -16.48
C ARG A 175 1.57 -10.33 -15.73
N GLY A 176 0.76 -10.79 -14.77
CA GLY A 176 1.13 -11.89 -13.88
C GLY A 176 2.11 -11.52 -12.78
N GLY A 177 2.52 -10.25 -12.70
CA GLY A 177 3.42 -9.72 -11.69
C GLY A 177 2.78 -8.59 -10.86
N GLU A 178 3.54 -7.52 -10.69
CA GLU A 178 3.24 -6.40 -9.80
C GLU A 178 2.63 -5.20 -10.54
N ILE A 179 1.81 -4.44 -9.80
CA ILE A 179 1.34 -3.13 -10.19
C ILE A 179 2.08 -2.03 -9.43
N ARG A 180 2.34 -0.93 -10.14
CA ARG A 180 2.77 0.36 -9.60
C ARG A 180 1.81 1.42 -10.05
N ALA A 181 1.44 2.33 -9.17
CA ALA A 181 0.50 3.39 -9.47
C ALA A 181 0.84 4.65 -8.70
N ARG A 182 0.60 5.81 -9.31
CA ARG A 182 0.90 7.11 -8.72
C ARG A 182 -0.23 8.10 -9.01
N VAL A 183 -0.51 8.96 -8.04
CA VAL A 183 -1.38 10.13 -8.24
C VAL A 183 -0.58 11.19 -8.99
N ILE A 184 -1.05 11.62 -10.16
CA ILE A 184 -0.42 12.68 -10.94
C ILE A 184 -1.25 13.96 -10.82
N LYS A 185 -0.58 15.08 -10.49
CA LYS A 185 -1.22 16.40 -10.36
C LYS A 185 -1.48 17.05 -11.72
N ASP A 186 -0.55 16.89 -12.67
CA ASP A 186 -0.60 17.50 -14.00
C ASP A 186 -0.90 16.48 -15.10
N ARG A 187 -1.88 16.80 -15.96
CA ARG A 187 -2.32 15.93 -17.07
C ARG A 187 -1.41 15.98 -18.30
N LYS A 188 -0.22 16.56 -18.17
CA LYS A 188 0.67 16.79 -19.30
C LYS A 188 1.29 15.45 -19.74
N ALA A 189 1.66 15.37 -21.01
CA ALA A 189 2.27 14.19 -21.61
C ALA A 189 3.57 13.76 -20.90
N ILE A 190 4.41 14.75 -20.56
CA ILE A 190 5.74 14.57 -19.98
C ILE A 190 5.70 13.75 -18.67
N PRO A 191 4.87 14.08 -17.66
CA PRO A 191 4.72 13.25 -16.45
C PRO A 191 4.34 11.78 -16.70
N LEU A 192 3.49 11.52 -17.70
CA LEU A 192 2.98 10.17 -17.99
C LEU A 192 4.09 9.30 -18.58
N CYS A 193 4.73 9.77 -19.65
CA CYS A 193 5.82 9.05 -20.31
C CYS A 193 7.03 8.89 -19.36
N ALA A 194 7.32 9.89 -18.53
CA ALA A 194 8.38 9.80 -17.52
C ALA A 194 8.13 8.67 -16.51
N LEU A 195 6.88 8.49 -16.07
CA LEU A 195 6.52 7.41 -15.14
C LEU A 195 6.70 6.03 -15.78
N VAL A 196 6.37 5.88 -17.07
CA VAL A 196 6.63 4.64 -17.81
C VAL A 196 8.14 4.38 -17.91
N ARG A 197 8.93 5.38 -18.30
CA ARG A 197 10.39 5.26 -18.39
C ARG A 197 11.04 4.96 -17.03
N GLU A 198 10.52 5.51 -15.94
CA GLU A 198 10.97 5.24 -14.57
C GLU A 198 10.76 3.78 -14.19
N HIS A 199 9.63 3.19 -14.59
CA HIS A 199 9.19 1.90 -14.09
C HIS A 199 9.25 0.74 -15.08
N VAL A 200 9.49 0.96 -16.37
CA VAL A 200 9.47 -0.09 -17.40
C VAL A 200 10.82 -0.21 -18.08
N VAL A 201 11.32 -1.44 -18.22
CA VAL A 201 12.54 -1.76 -18.96
C VAL A 201 12.34 -1.40 -20.43
N PRO A 202 13.23 -0.61 -21.06
CA PRO A 202 13.13 -0.30 -22.49
C PRO A 202 13.03 -1.57 -23.36
N LYS A 203 12.37 -1.46 -24.53
CA LYS A 203 12.10 -2.57 -25.46
C LYS A 203 11.13 -3.65 -24.95
N SER A 204 10.49 -3.45 -23.80
CA SER A 204 9.40 -4.32 -23.33
C SER A 204 8.17 -4.20 -24.23
N SER A 205 7.34 -5.25 -24.25
CA SER A 205 5.99 -5.18 -24.83
C SER A 205 5.11 -4.31 -23.94
N LEU A 206 4.64 -3.18 -24.49
CA LEU A 206 3.87 -2.17 -23.77
C LEU A 206 2.47 -2.07 -24.38
N PHE A 207 1.44 -2.12 -23.55
CA PHE A 207 0.04 -2.01 -23.97
C PHE A 207 -0.64 -0.83 -23.30
N THR A 208 -1.20 0.10 -24.07
CA THR A 208 -1.96 1.23 -23.55
C THR A 208 -3.29 1.41 -24.25
N ASP A 209 -4.13 2.25 -23.64
CA ASP A 209 -5.33 2.79 -24.27
C ASP A 209 -4.96 3.84 -25.34
N LYS A 210 -5.95 4.26 -26.15
CA LYS A 210 -5.82 5.28 -27.21
C LYS A 210 -5.67 6.71 -26.66
N LEU A 211 -4.72 6.92 -25.76
CA LEU A 211 -4.28 8.26 -25.38
C LEU A 211 -3.06 8.63 -26.23
N MET A 212 -3.22 9.61 -27.12
CA MET A 212 -2.18 10.08 -28.06
C MET A 212 -0.84 10.44 -27.38
N THR A 213 -0.89 10.78 -26.10
CA THR A 213 0.28 11.00 -25.25
C THR A 213 1.29 9.85 -25.28
N TYR A 214 0.82 8.60 -25.32
CA TYR A 214 1.71 7.44 -25.26
C TYR A 214 2.45 7.16 -26.59
N ASN A 215 2.10 7.83 -27.69
CA ASN A 215 2.80 7.67 -28.98
C ASN A 215 4.29 8.07 -28.89
N GLU A 216 4.66 8.91 -27.92
CA GLU A 216 6.08 9.24 -27.66
C GLU A 216 6.90 8.00 -27.24
N LEU A 217 6.25 6.93 -26.78
CA LEU A 217 6.88 5.70 -26.30
C LEU A 217 7.14 4.69 -27.44
N ASP A 218 6.59 4.91 -28.64
CA ASP A 218 6.72 4.00 -29.80
C ASP A 218 8.17 3.73 -30.19
N THR A 219 9.05 4.70 -29.94
CA THR A 219 10.49 4.59 -30.28
C THR A 219 11.30 3.82 -29.23
N GLU A 220 10.78 3.69 -28.01
CA GLU A 220 11.49 3.10 -26.86
C GLU A 220 10.96 1.71 -26.48
N PHE A 221 9.73 1.39 -26.86
CA PHE A 221 9.02 0.17 -26.46
C PHE A 221 8.36 -0.52 -27.67
N ALA A 222 8.12 -1.82 -27.56
CA ALA A 222 7.24 -2.53 -28.49
C ALA A 222 5.79 -2.20 -28.11
N HIS A 223 5.37 -0.98 -28.46
CA HIS A 223 4.12 -0.38 -28.01
C HIS A 223 2.97 -0.74 -28.94
N GLU A 224 1.89 -1.27 -28.36
CA GLU A 224 0.64 -1.49 -29.06
C GLU A 224 -0.54 -0.86 -28.30
N VAL A 225 -1.45 -0.26 -29.06
CA VAL A 225 -2.60 0.49 -28.54
C VAL A 225 -3.90 -0.28 -28.76
N VAL A 226 -4.78 -0.25 -27.75
CA VAL A 226 -6.18 -0.70 -27.86
C VAL A 226 -7.13 0.49 -27.91
N ASP A 227 -7.96 0.53 -28.94
CA ASP A 227 -9.06 1.48 -29.03
C ASP A 227 -10.33 0.90 -28.41
N HIS A 228 -10.66 1.35 -27.20
CA HIS A 228 -11.85 0.94 -26.46
C HIS A 228 -13.17 1.39 -27.14
N ALA A 229 -13.12 2.25 -28.16
CA ALA A 229 -14.27 2.57 -28.99
C ALA A 229 -14.54 1.51 -30.07
N GLU A 230 -13.52 0.75 -30.49
CA GLU A 230 -13.62 -0.26 -31.56
C GLU A 230 -13.63 -1.69 -30.99
N GLY A 231 -12.97 -1.93 -29.85
CA GLY A 231 -13.02 -3.21 -29.15
C GLY A 231 -12.13 -3.26 -27.91
N TYR A 232 -12.49 -4.11 -26.95
CA TYR A 232 -11.79 -4.23 -25.65
C TYR A 232 -10.57 -5.15 -25.68
N VAL A 233 -10.45 -6.02 -26.69
CA VAL A 233 -9.35 -7.01 -26.80
C VAL A 233 -8.99 -7.20 -28.28
N ARG A 234 -7.70 -7.08 -28.60
CA ARG A 234 -7.13 -7.54 -29.89
C ARG A 234 -6.06 -8.58 -29.61
N GLY A 235 -6.46 -9.85 -29.53
CA GLY A 235 -5.54 -10.95 -29.17
C GLY A 235 -4.94 -10.76 -27.77
N GLN A 236 -3.63 -10.55 -27.69
CA GLN A 236 -2.93 -10.26 -26.44
C GLN A 236 -2.86 -8.76 -26.10
N VAL A 237 -3.39 -7.87 -26.94
CA VAL A 237 -3.34 -6.42 -26.72
C VAL A 237 -4.60 -6.01 -25.95
N HIS A 238 -4.44 -5.62 -24.68
CA HIS A 238 -5.49 -5.14 -23.76
C HIS A 238 -4.90 -4.57 -22.47
N THR A 239 -5.71 -3.81 -21.72
CA THR A 239 -5.39 -3.24 -20.39
C THR A 239 -6.29 -3.80 -19.28
N ASN A 240 -6.94 -4.96 -19.52
CA ASN A 240 -7.89 -5.61 -18.61
C ASN A 240 -7.35 -5.85 -17.17
N GLY A 241 -6.04 -6.07 -17.01
CA GLY A 241 -5.44 -6.24 -15.70
C GLY A 241 -5.52 -4.96 -14.86
N LEU A 242 -5.24 -3.82 -15.48
CA LEU A 242 -5.40 -2.50 -14.89
C LEU A 242 -6.88 -2.15 -14.67
N GLU A 243 -7.77 -2.45 -15.61
CA GLU A 243 -9.22 -2.26 -15.40
C GLU A 243 -9.74 -3.02 -14.17
N ASN A 244 -9.25 -4.25 -13.97
CA ASN A 244 -9.56 -5.04 -12.78
C ASN A 244 -9.06 -4.33 -11.51
N PHE A 245 -7.82 -3.85 -11.51
CA PHE A 245 -7.25 -3.10 -10.39
C PHE A 245 -8.06 -1.83 -10.08
N TRP A 246 -8.43 -1.05 -11.10
CA TRP A 246 -9.25 0.16 -10.93
C TRP A 246 -10.63 -0.15 -10.38
N SER A 247 -11.24 -1.25 -10.80
CA SER A 247 -12.53 -1.70 -10.30
C SER A 247 -12.47 -2.03 -8.81
N LEU A 248 -11.38 -2.67 -8.34
CA LEU A 248 -11.16 -2.95 -6.92
C LEU A 248 -10.93 -1.65 -6.12
N LEU A 249 -10.06 -0.76 -6.62
CA LEU A 249 -9.76 0.52 -5.98
C LEU A 249 -11.03 1.36 -5.81
N LYS A 250 -11.80 1.55 -6.89
CA LYS A 250 -13.04 2.34 -6.88
C LYS A 250 -14.09 1.74 -5.96
N ARG A 251 -14.19 0.41 -5.87
CA ARG A 251 -15.10 -0.26 -4.93
C ARG A 251 -14.75 0.04 -3.48
N GLY A 252 -13.47 -0.02 -3.11
CA GLY A 252 -13.02 0.33 -1.76
C GLY A 252 -13.26 1.82 -1.44
N LEU A 253 -12.94 2.70 -2.38
CA LEU A 253 -13.16 4.15 -2.22
C LEU A 253 -14.64 4.51 -2.08
N HIS A 254 -15.53 3.91 -2.87
CA HIS A 254 -16.96 4.21 -2.81
C HIS A 254 -17.71 3.51 -1.69
N GLY A 255 -17.28 2.30 -1.29
CA GLY A 255 -17.96 1.50 -0.28
C GLY A 255 -17.42 1.71 1.14
N THR A 256 -16.11 1.54 1.33
CA THR A 256 -15.50 1.52 2.67
C THR A 256 -15.13 2.93 3.16
N TYR A 257 -14.54 3.72 2.27
CA TYR A 257 -13.95 5.01 2.64
C TYR A 257 -14.89 6.19 2.36
N VAL A 258 -15.76 6.05 1.35
CA VAL A 258 -16.81 6.97 0.90
C VAL A 258 -16.28 8.31 0.39
N SER A 259 -15.49 9.04 1.20
CA SER A 259 -14.87 10.31 0.85
C SER A 259 -13.39 10.30 1.24
N VAL A 260 -12.53 10.41 0.25
CA VAL A 260 -11.08 10.53 0.43
C VAL A 260 -10.64 11.85 -0.16
N GLU A 261 -10.01 12.69 0.67
CA GLU A 261 -9.42 13.94 0.21
C GLU A 261 -8.29 13.69 -0.80
N PRO A 262 -8.16 14.48 -1.87
CA PRO A 262 -7.17 14.26 -2.92
C PRO A 262 -5.72 14.14 -2.40
N PHE A 263 -5.37 14.92 -1.37
CA PHE A 263 -4.03 14.88 -0.76
C PHE A 263 -3.80 13.66 0.15
N HIS A 264 -4.81 12.83 0.39
CA HIS A 264 -4.66 11.55 1.07
C HIS A 264 -4.78 10.35 0.13
N LEU A 265 -5.25 10.56 -1.11
CA LEU A 265 -5.52 9.48 -2.08
C LEU A 265 -4.33 8.55 -2.29
N PHE A 266 -3.10 9.07 -2.31
CA PHE A 266 -1.90 8.25 -2.49
C PHE A 266 -1.80 7.12 -1.45
N ARG A 267 -2.13 7.38 -0.18
CA ARG A 267 -2.07 6.37 0.88
C ARG A 267 -3.04 5.21 0.66
N TYR A 268 -4.22 5.51 0.10
CA TYR A 268 -5.23 4.50 -0.23
C TYR A 268 -4.87 3.73 -1.49
N LEU A 269 -4.19 4.39 -2.42
CA LEU A 269 -3.60 3.74 -3.58
C LEU A 269 -2.50 2.76 -3.15
N ASP A 270 -1.60 3.18 -2.26
CA ASP A 270 -0.52 2.35 -1.71
C ASP A 270 -1.07 1.12 -0.99
N GLU A 271 -2.10 1.28 -0.17
CA GLU A 271 -2.81 0.18 0.48
C GLU A 271 -3.36 -0.83 -0.55
N GLN A 272 -3.98 -0.33 -1.62
CA GLN A 272 -4.55 -1.17 -2.66
C GLN A 272 -3.48 -1.88 -3.49
N MET A 273 -2.37 -1.20 -3.81
CA MET A 273 -1.21 -1.79 -4.48
C MET A 273 -0.59 -2.89 -3.62
N PHE A 274 -0.37 -2.63 -2.33
CA PHE A 274 0.15 -3.62 -1.39
C PHE A 274 -0.70 -4.88 -1.38
N ARG A 275 -2.03 -4.75 -1.24
CA ARG A 275 -2.92 -5.91 -1.28
C ARG A 275 -2.92 -6.64 -2.63
N TYR A 276 -2.86 -5.89 -3.73
CA TYR A 276 -2.87 -6.47 -5.06
C TYR A 276 -1.57 -7.25 -5.34
N ASN A 277 -0.42 -6.66 -5.05
CA ASN A 277 0.89 -7.30 -5.25
C ASN A 277 1.04 -8.53 -4.35
N ASN A 278 0.56 -8.44 -3.12
CA ASN A 278 0.61 -9.53 -2.15
C ASN A 278 -0.69 -10.37 -2.12
N ARG A 279 -1.31 -10.60 -3.28
CA ARG A 279 -2.53 -11.44 -3.38
C ARG A 279 -2.23 -12.91 -3.60
N ARG A 280 -1.12 -13.22 -4.26
CA ARG A 280 -0.74 -14.57 -4.70
C ARG A 280 0.76 -14.81 -4.55
N ASP A 281 1.15 -16.06 -4.38
CA ASP A 281 2.55 -16.49 -4.43
C ASP A 281 3.03 -16.71 -5.87
N ALA A 282 4.28 -17.18 -6.03
CA ALA A 282 4.88 -17.51 -7.32
C ALA A 282 4.10 -18.57 -8.12
N ASP A 283 3.41 -19.49 -7.41
CA ASP A 283 2.55 -20.53 -7.99
C ASP A 283 1.13 -20.02 -8.31
N LYS A 284 0.90 -18.71 -8.19
CA LYS A 284 -0.41 -18.04 -8.39
C LYS A 284 -1.48 -18.48 -7.39
N LYS A 285 -1.12 -19.09 -6.27
CA LYS A 285 -2.05 -19.47 -5.19
C LYS A 285 -2.23 -18.31 -4.22
N PRO A 286 -3.41 -18.12 -3.60
CA PRO A 286 -3.62 -17.07 -2.62
C PRO A 286 -2.63 -17.19 -1.45
N ILE A 287 -1.91 -16.12 -1.12
CA ILE A 287 -1.03 -16.16 0.06
C ILE A 287 -1.85 -16.20 1.36
N PRO A 288 -1.40 -16.93 2.38
CA PRO A 288 -2.04 -16.92 3.70
C PRO A 288 -2.02 -15.53 4.34
N ASP A 289 -3.05 -15.23 5.12
CA ASP A 289 -3.21 -13.95 5.83
C ASP A 289 -2.01 -13.60 6.73
N TYR A 290 -1.43 -14.61 7.37
CA TYR A 290 -0.22 -14.46 8.17
C TYR A 290 0.99 -13.97 7.36
N VAL A 291 1.16 -14.48 6.14
CA VAL A 291 2.27 -14.09 5.26
C VAL A 291 2.11 -12.63 4.85
N ARG A 292 0.90 -12.22 4.45
CA ARG A 292 0.63 -10.83 4.09
C ARG A 292 0.78 -9.88 5.29
N PHE A 293 0.34 -10.31 6.46
CA PHE A 293 0.51 -9.58 7.71
C PHE A 293 2.00 -9.37 8.06
N ASN A 294 2.82 -10.42 7.98
CA ASN A 294 4.28 -10.33 8.14
C ASN A 294 4.91 -9.35 7.14
N LEU A 295 4.51 -9.41 5.86
CA LEU A 295 5.02 -8.52 4.82
C LEU A 295 4.65 -7.06 5.12
N ALA A 296 3.43 -6.81 5.60
CA ALA A 296 3.02 -5.47 5.99
C ALA A 296 3.89 -4.97 7.16
N LEU A 297 4.15 -5.81 8.16
CA LEU A 297 4.99 -5.44 9.31
C LEU A 297 6.47 -5.32 9.01
N SER A 298 7.01 -6.08 8.07
CA SER A 298 8.43 -5.99 7.71
C SER A 298 8.74 -4.65 7.05
N ASN A 299 7.76 -4.02 6.38
CA ASN A 299 7.90 -2.67 5.84
C ASN A 299 7.64 -1.56 6.89
N ILE A 300 7.18 -1.94 8.10
CA ILE A 300 6.81 -1.03 9.19
C ILE A 300 7.97 -0.80 10.19
N LEU A 301 8.90 -1.75 10.27
CA LEU A 301 9.87 -1.90 11.36
C LEU A 301 11.30 -1.53 10.98
#